data_AF-A0A3M1K718-F1
#
_entry.id   AF-A0A3M1K718-F1
#
_cell.length_a   1.000
_cell.length_b   1.000
_cell.length_c   1.000
_cell.angle_alpha   90.00
_cell.angle_beta   90.00
_cell.angle_gamma   90.00
#
_symmetry.space_group_name_H-M   'P 1'
#
loop_
_entity.id
_entity.type
_entity.pdbx_description
1 polymer ?
#
loop_
_entity_poly.entity_id
_entity_poly.type
_entity_poly.pdbx_seq_one_letter_code
_entity_poly.pdbx_strand_id
1 'polypeptide(L)'
;MPRIRHGVIWTRISGEPKKMGDLTLAAEEASFTYTEEWLLSDQPGFCLLGDAAIWGHSTVGYPVSDRIPVFPRLLSLMPGRNPRNLQRRHYLDLLRRQTGREPPPGIDTEWQLLMLGGHGGIGHVDVFANDLAAHQWYERQASPSRSSSTRRGVQSVLWRMLKREVLDEAVDFDPQIIEEALGPTPSVGGMIPKLLVSLDTDGRTPRFLPPDTAGVRNVVLKIEPPEYDGLADLEALCLQVHRDAGFPTPAWWRIDHDDLRLLAV
;
A
#
# COMPACT_ATOMS: atom_id res chain seq x y z
N MET A 1 -2.23 16.55 -28.86
CA MET A 1 -2.92 15.31 -28.47
C MET A 1 -2.88 15.20 -26.95
N PRO A 2 -3.96 14.83 -26.27
CA PRO A 2 -3.93 14.61 -24.83
C PRO A 2 -2.91 13.51 -24.50
N ARG A 3 -2.12 13.73 -23.46
CA ARG A 3 -1.10 12.76 -23.02
C ARG A 3 -1.82 11.54 -22.43
N ILE A 4 -1.71 10.40 -23.11
CA ILE A 4 -2.20 9.12 -22.60
C ILE A 4 -1.20 8.60 -21.58
N ARG A 5 -1.68 8.26 -20.40
CA ARG A 5 -0.89 7.57 -19.37
C ARG A 5 -1.21 6.09 -19.41
N HIS A 6 -0.19 5.28 -19.23
CA HIS A 6 -0.27 3.83 -19.27
C HIS A 6 0.15 3.26 -17.92
N GLY A 7 -0.54 2.20 -17.54
CA GLY A 7 -0.22 1.32 -16.43
C GLY A 7 -0.70 -0.09 -16.75
N VAL A 8 -0.34 -1.03 -15.90
CA VAL A 8 -0.71 -2.43 -16.04
C VAL A 8 -1.21 -2.94 -14.71
N ILE A 9 -2.20 -3.83 -14.76
CA ILE A 9 -2.71 -4.52 -13.59
C ILE A 9 -2.17 -5.94 -13.59
N TRP A 10 -1.58 -6.32 -12.47
CA TRP A 10 -1.01 -7.63 -12.21
C TRP A 10 -1.61 -8.22 -10.93
N THR A 11 -1.42 -9.51 -10.75
CA THR A 11 -1.85 -10.21 -9.54
C THR A 11 -1.01 -11.46 -9.31
N ARG A 12 -0.96 -11.90 -8.05
CA ARG A 12 -0.41 -13.20 -7.65
C ARG A 12 -1.47 -14.14 -7.06
N ILE A 13 -2.75 -13.94 -7.36
CA ILE A 13 -3.85 -14.72 -6.77
C ILE A 13 -3.72 -16.24 -6.99
N SER A 14 -3.11 -16.64 -8.11
CA SER A 14 -2.85 -18.05 -8.43
C SER A 14 -1.57 -18.63 -7.79
N GLY A 15 -0.88 -17.86 -6.93
CA GLY A 15 0.43 -18.19 -6.37
C GLY A 15 1.62 -17.73 -7.24
N GLU A 16 1.39 -17.51 -8.53
CA GLU A 16 2.38 -16.96 -9.46
C GLU A 16 1.97 -15.57 -9.96
N PRO A 17 2.92 -14.62 -10.14
CA PRO A 17 2.65 -13.33 -10.74
C PRO A 17 2.20 -13.43 -12.20
N LYS A 18 1.07 -12.79 -12.51
CA LYS A 18 0.50 -12.78 -13.87
C LYS A 18 -0.09 -11.41 -14.18
N LYS A 19 0.09 -10.97 -15.43
CA LYS A 19 -0.58 -9.78 -15.96
C LYS A 19 -2.08 -10.08 -16.12
N MET A 20 -2.90 -9.19 -15.59
CA MET A 20 -4.35 -9.22 -15.72
C MET A 20 -4.81 -8.41 -16.92
N GLY A 21 -4.23 -7.22 -17.11
CA GLY A 21 -4.67 -6.31 -18.17
C GLY A 21 -3.92 -4.99 -18.20
N ASP A 22 -4.27 -4.18 -19.19
CA ASP A 22 -3.73 -2.84 -19.41
C ASP A 22 -4.69 -1.78 -18.87
N LEU A 23 -4.14 -0.78 -18.22
CA LEU A 23 -4.85 0.37 -17.67
C LEU A 23 -4.37 1.63 -18.39
N THR A 24 -5.28 2.41 -18.91
CA THR A 24 -4.96 3.71 -19.51
C THR A 24 -5.74 4.82 -18.87
N LEU A 25 -5.18 6.03 -18.94
CA LEU A 25 -5.85 7.26 -18.55
C LEU A 25 -5.61 8.30 -19.64
N ALA A 26 -6.69 8.71 -20.30
CA ALA A 26 -6.67 9.69 -21.38
C ALA A 26 -7.75 10.75 -21.13
N ALA A 27 -7.33 12.02 -21.05
CA ALA A 27 -8.22 13.13 -20.70
C ALA A 27 -8.98 12.85 -19.39
N GLU A 28 -10.31 12.70 -19.47
CA GLU A 28 -11.21 12.47 -18.34
C GLU A 28 -11.77 11.04 -18.30
N GLU A 29 -11.09 10.08 -18.94
CA GLU A 29 -11.50 8.67 -18.94
C GLU A 29 -10.33 7.75 -18.58
N ALA A 30 -10.57 6.86 -17.63
CA ALA A 30 -9.71 5.71 -17.38
C ALA A 30 -10.30 4.49 -18.09
N SER A 31 -9.48 3.69 -18.75
CA SER A 31 -9.94 2.49 -19.45
C SER A 31 -9.13 1.28 -19.02
N PHE A 32 -9.79 0.12 -18.97
CA PHE A 32 -9.15 -1.15 -18.64
C PHE A 32 -9.50 -2.22 -19.66
N THR A 33 -8.51 -3.03 -20.04
CA THR A 33 -8.65 -4.14 -20.98
C THR A 33 -7.94 -5.36 -20.44
N TYR A 34 -8.63 -6.49 -20.37
CA TYR A 34 -8.03 -7.78 -20.00
C TYR A 34 -7.08 -8.28 -21.07
N THR A 35 -6.06 -9.04 -20.67
CA THR A 35 -5.28 -9.84 -21.63
C THR A 35 -6.03 -11.11 -22.02
N GLU A 36 -5.77 -11.64 -23.21
CA GLU A 36 -6.30 -12.93 -23.67
C GLU A 36 -5.95 -14.06 -22.71
N GLU A 37 -4.70 -14.09 -22.24
CA GLU A 37 -4.23 -15.10 -21.29
C GLU A 37 -5.01 -15.06 -19.97
N TRP A 38 -5.41 -13.86 -19.52
CA TRP A 38 -6.18 -13.71 -18.29
C TRP A 38 -7.61 -14.23 -18.47
N LEU A 39 -8.26 -13.90 -19.59
CA LEU A 39 -9.61 -14.36 -19.90
C LEU A 39 -9.72 -15.89 -19.96
N LEU A 40 -8.63 -16.57 -20.36
CA LEU A 40 -8.56 -18.03 -20.42
C LEU A 40 -8.21 -18.69 -19.06
N SER A 41 -7.86 -17.91 -18.03
CA SER A 41 -7.32 -18.43 -16.77
C SER A 41 -8.37 -18.86 -15.74
N ASP A 42 -9.65 -18.52 -15.97
CA ASP A 42 -10.78 -18.70 -15.05
C ASP A 42 -10.52 -18.11 -13.63
N GLN A 43 -9.60 -17.15 -13.53
CA GLN A 43 -9.27 -16.45 -12.29
C GLN A 43 -10.22 -15.28 -12.05
N PRO A 44 -10.44 -14.89 -10.77
CA PRO A 44 -11.23 -13.71 -10.43
C PRO A 44 -10.72 -12.44 -11.12
N GLY A 45 -11.65 -11.62 -11.60
CA GLY A 45 -11.30 -10.35 -12.24
C GLY A 45 -10.76 -9.26 -11.29
N PHE A 46 -10.62 -8.07 -11.86
CA PHE A 46 -10.18 -6.84 -11.21
C PHE A 46 -11.02 -6.47 -9.98
N CYS A 47 -12.34 -6.65 -10.07
CA CYS A 47 -13.28 -6.59 -8.94
C CYS A 47 -14.58 -7.32 -9.28
N LEU A 48 -15.48 -7.46 -8.30
CA LEU A 48 -16.79 -8.11 -8.50
C LEU A 48 -17.60 -7.51 -9.67
N LEU A 49 -17.53 -6.19 -9.88
CA LEU A 49 -18.23 -5.51 -10.98
C LEU A 49 -17.38 -5.40 -12.25
N GLY A 50 -16.11 -5.77 -12.15
CA GLY A 50 -15.17 -5.82 -13.26
C GLY A 50 -14.66 -7.22 -13.45
N ASP A 51 -15.55 -8.21 -13.38
CA ASP A 51 -15.16 -9.60 -13.57
C ASP A 51 -14.90 -9.91 -15.05
N ALA A 52 -13.93 -10.81 -15.31
CA ALA A 52 -13.57 -11.23 -16.66
C ALA A 52 -14.75 -11.86 -17.42
N ALA A 53 -15.64 -12.58 -16.73
CA ALA A 53 -16.84 -13.16 -17.34
C ALA A 53 -17.87 -12.11 -17.77
N ILE A 54 -17.81 -10.90 -17.19
CA ILE A 54 -18.72 -9.79 -17.52
C ILE A 54 -18.11 -8.91 -18.61
N TRP A 55 -16.84 -8.53 -18.47
CA TRP A 55 -16.19 -7.58 -19.37
C TRP A 55 -15.62 -8.25 -20.63
N GLY A 56 -15.18 -9.52 -20.52
CA GLY A 56 -14.58 -10.27 -21.62
C GLY A 56 -13.46 -9.48 -22.32
N HIS A 57 -13.47 -9.50 -23.65
CA HIS A 57 -12.50 -8.79 -24.50
C HIS A 57 -12.78 -7.28 -24.63
N SER A 58 -13.82 -6.76 -23.97
CA SER A 58 -14.17 -5.35 -24.10
C SER A 58 -13.22 -4.47 -23.30
N THR A 59 -12.79 -3.37 -23.90
CA THR A 59 -12.20 -2.25 -23.17
C THR A 59 -13.31 -1.50 -22.44
N VAL A 60 -13.26 -1.50 -21.11
CA VAL A 60 -14.24 -0.80 -20.30
C VAL A 60 -13.69 0.56 -19.89
N GLY A 61 -14.41 1.62 -20.20
CA GLY A 61 -14.11 3.00 -19.79
C GLY A 61 -14.83 3.38 -18.51
N TYR A 62 -14.23 4.27 -17.73
CA TYR A 62 -14.82 4.89 -16.55
C TYR A 62 -14.50 6.39 -16.54
N PRO A 63 -15.50 7.28 -16.43
CA PRO A 63 -15.27 8.71 -16.37
C PRO A 63 -14.55 9.06 -15.06
N VAL A 64 -13.44 9.79 -15.16
CA VAL A 64 -12.67 10.25 -14.02
C VAL A 64 -12.88 11.72 -13.75
N SER A 65 -12.65 12.12 -12.51
CA SER A 65 -12.69 13.50 -12.06
C SER A 65 -11.68 13.69 -10.95
N ASP A 66 -11.49 14.93 -10.51
CA ASP A 66 -10.68 15.17 -9.32
C ASP A 66 -11.19 14.38 -8.11
N ARG A 67 -12.49 14.08 -7.97
CA ARG A 67 -12.98 13.28 -6.84
C ARG A 67 -12.72 11.78 -7.00
N ILE A 68 -12.74 11.29 -8.23
CA ILE A 68 -12.57 9.88 -8.59
C ILE A 68 -11.55 9.83 -9.74
N PRO A 69 -10.24 9.91 -9.45
CA PRO A 69 -9.20 10.09 -10.48
C PRO A 69 -8.88 8.83 -11.30
N VAL A 70 -9.39 7.67 -10.87
CA VAL A 70 -9.19 6.34 -11.47
C VAL A 70 -10.43 5.49 -11.20
N PHE A 71 -10.48 4.25 -11.71
CA PHE A 71 -11.55 3.30 -11.36
C PHE A 71 -11.79 3.26 -9.84
N PRO A 72 -13.05 3.31 -9.36
CA PRO A 72 -13.34 3.40 -7.93
C PRO A 72 -12.67 2.34 -7.07
N ARG A 73 -12.51 1.12 -7.61
CA ARG A 73 -11.81 0.03 -6.91
C ARG A 73 -10.33 0.34 -6.66
N LEU A 74 -9.65 1.01 -7.60
CA LEU A 74 -8.23 1.37 -7.46
C LEU A 74 -7.99 2.43 -6.40
N LEU A 75 -9.01 3.19 -5.99
CA LEU A 75 -8.87 4.19 -4.92
C LEU A 75 -8.41 3.56 -3.60
N SER A 76 -8.74 2.28 -3.37
CA SER A 76 -8.29 1.55 -2.18
C SER A 76 -6.79 1.30 -2.14
N LEU A 77 -6.11 1.32 -3.29
CA LEU A 77 -4.67 1.12 -3.42
C LEU A 77 -3.90 2.45 -3.28
N MET A 78 -4.61 3.57 -3.16
CA MET A 78 -4.03 4.90 -3.08
C MET A 78 -4.15 5.49 -1.68
N PRO A 79 -3.14 6.25 -1.21
CA PRO A 79 -3.22 6.87 0.11
C PRO A 79 -4.27 7.98 0.13
N GLY A 80 -5.17 7.89 1.12
CA GLY A 80 -6.30 8.80 1.26
C GLY A 80 -5.87 10.25 1.36
N ARG A 81 -6.72 11.17 0.89
CA ARG A 81 -6.43 12.61 0.78
C ARG A 81 -6.37 13.39 2.09
N ASN A 82 -6.55 12.73 3.24
CA ASN A 82 -6.40 13.40 4.52
C ASN A 82 -4.97 13.96 4.62
N PRO A 83 -4.79 15.26 4.89
CA PRO A 83 -3.45 15.86 5.03
C PRO A 83 -2.57 15.18 6.09
N ARG A 84 -3.18 14.53 7.09
CA ARG A 84 -2.49 13.74 8.13
C ARG A 84 -2.24 12.27 7.74
N ASN A 85 -2.56 11.87 6.51
CA ASN A 85 -2.28 10.51 6.05
C ASN A 85 -0.76 10.33 5.87
N LEU A 86 -0.15 9.53 6.76
CA LEU A 86 1.28 9.22 6.78
C LEU A 86 1.83 8.83 5.41
N GLN A 87 1.18 7.85 4.77
CA GLN A 87 1.64 7.29 3.50
C GLN A 87 1.55 8.32 2.38
N ARG A 88 0.49 9.14 2.37
CA ARG A 88 0.34 10.22 1.39
C ARG A 88 1.45 11.26 1.54
N ARG A 89 1.73 11.73 2.76
CA ARG A 89 2.80 12.70 3.02
C ARG A 89 4.15 12.15 2.56
N HIS A 90 4.44 10.91 2.93
CA HIS A 90 5.66 10.22 2.51
C HIS A 90 5.80 10.14 0.97
N TYR A 91 4.75 9.72 0.26
CA TYR A 91 4.80 9.62 -1.20
C TYR A 91 4.89 10.99 -1.89
N LEU A 92 4.22 12.01 -1.37
CA LEU A 92 4.36 13.38 -1.89
C LEU A 92 5.78 13.90 -1.68
N ASP A 93 6.43 13.59 -0.56
CA ASP A 93 7.84 13.93 -0.31
C ASP A 93 8.78 13.24 -1.30
N LEU A 94 8.54 11.97 -1.63
CA LEU A 94 9.29 11.24 -2.65
C LEU A 94 9.10 11.88 -4.03
N LEU A 95 7.86 12.16 -4.44
CA LEU A 95 7.58 12.82 -5.72
C LEU A 95 8.23 14.21 -5.79
N ARG A 96 8.19 14.99 -4.70
CA ARG A 96 8.84 16.31 -4.62
C ARG A 96 10.34 16.19 -4.83
N ARG A 97 10.98 15.19 -4.22
CA ARG A 97 12.42 14.95 -4.39
C ARG A 97 12.78 14.49 -5.81
N GLN A 98 12.00 13.57 -6.38
CA GLN A 98 12.25 13.05 -7.72
C GLN A 98 12.08 14.12 -8.81
N THR A 99 11.09 15.00 -8.65
CA THR A 99 10.76 16.03 -9.65
C THR A 99 11.42 17.39 -9.38
N GLY A 100 11.92 17.60 -8.16
CA GLY A 100 12.46 18.88 -7.70
C GLY A 100 11.41 19.99 -7.55
N ARG A 101 10.11 19.66 -7.54
CA ARG A 101 8.99 20.61 -7.50
C ARG A 101 7.85 20.08 -6.64
N GLU A 102 7.00 20.97 -6.14
CA GLU A 102 5.77 20.57 -5.46
C GLU A 102 4.84 19.80 -6.42
N PRO A 103 4.42 18.56 -6.10
CA PRO A 103 3.42 17.86 -6.91
C PRO A 103 2.11 18.64 -6.94
N PRO A 104 1.59 19.01 -8.12
CA PRO A 104 0.33 19.78 -8.20
C PRO A 104 -0.85 18.94 -7.71
N PRO A 105 -1.91 19.53 -7.13
CA PRO A 105 -3.12 18.77 -6.85
C PRO A 105 -3.77 18.28 -8.15
N GLY A 106 -4.55 17.20 -8.06
CA GLY A 106 -5.38 16.70 -9.16
C GLY A 106 -4.92 15.35 -9.72
N ILE A 107 -5.59 14.93 -10.79
CA ILE A 107 -5.50 13.59 -11.40
C ILE A 107 -4.05 13.17 -11.71
N ASP A 108 -3.20 14.10 -12.13
CA ASP A 108 -1.81 13.82 -12.49
C ASP A 108 -1.00 13.26 -11.31
N THR A 109 -1.12 13.90 -10.14
CA THR A 109 -0.45 13.44 -8.92
C THR A 109 -1.10 12.18 -8.40
N GLU A 110 -2.43 12.06 -8.48
CA GLU A 110 -3.13 10.83 -8.09
C GLU A 110 -2.66 9.62 -8.93
N TRP A 111 -2.49 9.79 -10.24
CA TRP A 111 -1.92 8.75 -11.09
C TRP A 111 -0.50 8.37 -10.67
N GLN A 112 0.35 9.35 -10.37
CA GLN A 112 1.73 9.09 -9.91
C GLN A 112 1.75 8.35 -8.57
N LEU A 113 0.87 8.72 -7.63
CA LEU A 113 0.73 8.02 -6.35
C LEU A 113 0.29 6.57 -6.54
N LEU A 114 -0.62 6.30 -7.49
CA LEU A 114 -1.01 4.93 -7.84
C LEU A 114 0.16 4.13 -8.45
N MET A 115 0.95 4.73 -9.34
CA MET A 115 2.13 4.04 -9.90
C MET A 115 3.20 3.75 -8.84
N LEU A 116 3.31 4.62 -7.83
CA LEU A 116 4.29 4.48 -6.76
C LEU A 116 3.88 3.42 -5.73
N GLY A 117 2.63 3.43 -5.28
CA GLY A 117 2.17 2.61 -4.15
C GLY A 117 0.99 1.68 -4.42
N GLY A 118 0.58 1.54 -5.67
CA GLY A 118 -0.57 0.74 -6.08
C GLY A 118 -0.37 -0.77 -6.04
N HIS A 119 0.71 -1.26 -5.41
CA HIS A 119 1.09 -2.67 -5.38
C HIS A 119 1.58 -3.10 -3.99
N GLY A 120 1.42 -4.39 -3.65
CA GLY A 120 1.69 -5.00 -2.35
C GLY A 120 0.58 -4.77 -1.31
N GLY A 121 -0.54 -4.16 -1.72
CA GLY A 121 -1.61 -3.70 -0.83
C GLY A 121 -2.60 -4.78 -0.42
N ILE A 122 -3.67 -4.36 0.26
CA ILE A 122 -4.75 -5.28 0.64
C ILE A 122 -5.54 -5.69 -0.61
N GLY A 123 -5.67 -6.99 -0.81
CA GLY A 123 -6.34 -7.59 -1.96
C GLY A 123 -5.35 -8.35 -2.81
N HIS A 124 -5.76 -8.70 -4.03
CA HIS A 124 -4.92 -9.46 -4.96
C HIS A 124 -4.41 -8.63 -6.14
N VAL A 125 -4.83 -7.37 -6.26
CA VAL A 125 -4.55 -6.53 -7.41
C VAL A 125 -3.39 -5.59 -7.12
N ASP A 126 -2.44 -5.57 -8.04
CA ASP A 126 -1.27 -4.70 -8.04
C ASP A 126 -1.25 -3.85 -9.32
N VAL A 127 -0.91 -2.56 -9.20
CA VAL A 127 -0.80 -1.63 -10.33
C VAL A 127 0.64 -1.15 -10.48
N PHE A 128 1.12 -1.21 -11.72
CA PHE A 128 2.47 -0.80 -12.10
C PHE A 128 2.45 0.13 -13.31
N ALA A 129 3.54 0.89 -13.49
CA ALA A 129 3.72 1.74 -14.67
C ALA A 129 3.86 0.95 -15.98
N ASN A 130 4.38 -0.27 -15.91
CA ASN A 130 4.57 -1.18 -17.04
C ASN A 130 4.95 -2.58 -16.55
N ASP A 131 4.99 -3.54 -17.49
CA ASP A 131 5.30 -4.95 -17.19
C ASP A 131 6.72 -5.14 -16.64
N LEU A 132 7.70 -4.33 -17.07
CA LEU A 132 9.07 -4.40 -16.52
C LEU A 132 9.09 -4.05 -15.03
N ALA A 133 8.36 -3.02 -14.61
CA ALA A 133 8.24 -2.66 -13.20
C ALA A 133 7.57 -3.76 -12.37
N ALA A 134 6.54 -4.42 -12.93
CA ALA A 134 5.87 -5.55 -12.29
C ALA A 134 6.82 -6.73 -12.09
N HIS A 135 7.55 -7.14 -13.14
CA HIS A 135 8.54 -8.21 -13.04
C HIS A 135 9.62 -7.91 -12.00
N GLN A 136 10.21 -6.71 -12.04
CA GLN A 136 11.23 -6.29 -11.06
C GLN A 136 10.69 -6.29 -9.62
N TRP A 137 9.42 -5.97 -9.42
CA TRP A 137 8.80 -6.04 -8.10
C TRP A 137 8.71 -7.49 -7.60
N TYR A 138 8.10 -8.38 -8.38
CA TYR A 138 7.91 -9.77 -7.96
C TYR A 138 9.23 -10.56 -7.87
N GLU A 139 10.21 -10.32 -8.75
CA GLU A 139 11.54 -10.95 -8.68
C GLU A 139 12.31 -10.54 -7.41
N ARG A 140 12.20 -9.26 -7.01
CA ARG A 140 12.80 -8.78 -5.75
C ARG A 140 12.17 -9.46 -4.54
N GLN A 141 10.86 -9.70 -4.54
CA GLN A 141 10.20 -10.43 -3.46
C GLN A 141 10.64 -11.91 -3.41
N ALA A 142 10.83 -12.54 -4.57
CA ALA A 142 11.26 -13.94 -4.65
C ALA A 142 12.71 -14.19 -4.17
N SER A 143 13.54 -13.15 -4.08
CA SER A 143 14.95 -13.23 -3.69
C SER A 143 15.16 -12.78 -2.23
N PRO A 144 15.36 -13.68 -1.25
CA PRO A 144 15.40 -13.30 0.18
C PRO A 144 16.64 -12.51 0.62
N SER A 145 17.54 -12.15 -0.29
CA SER A 145 18.87 -11.68 0.07
C SER A 145 19.10 -10.21 -0.28
N ARG A 146 18.81 -9.30 0.66
CA ARG A 146 19.65 -8.11 0.87
C ARG A 146 19.88 -7.84 2.36
N SER A 147 21.15 -8.05 2.73
CA SER A 147 21.95 -7.40 3.79
C SER A 147 21.33 -7.21 5.18
N SER A 148 21.87 -7.91 6.17
CA SER A 148 21.58 -7.73 7.60
C SER A 148 22.20 -6.46 8.22
N SER A 149 23.15 -5.79 7.55
CA SER A 149 23.86 -4.62 8.09
C SER A 149 23.13 -3.30 7.83
N THR A 150 22.32 -3.21 6.77
CA THR A 150 21.49 -2.03 6.46
C THR A 150 20.22 -1.92 7.31
N ARG A 151 19.83 -2.98 8.04
CA ARG A 151 18.52 -3.08 8.73
C ARG A 151 18.41 -2.27 10.04
N ARG A 152 19.52 -1.97 10.72
CA ARG A 152 19.49 -1.18 11.97
C ARG A 152 19.22 0.31 11.73
N GLY A 153 19.77 0.88 10.66
CA GLY A 153 19.51 2.28 10.28
C GLY A 153 18.04 2.50 9.89
N VAL A 154 17.45 1.52 9.19
CA VAL A 154 16.06 1.53 8.73
C VAL A 154 15.07 1.64 9.89
N GLN A 155 15.22 0.82 10.92
CA GLN A 155 14.33 0.85 12.08
C GLN A 155 14.36 2.22 12.76
N SER A 156 15.56 2.77 12.97
CA SER A 156 15.71 4.11 13.52
C SER A 156 15.06 5.19 12.64
N VAL A 157 15.19 5.11 11.31
CA VAL A 157 14.56 6.05 10.38
C VAL A 157 13.04 5.92 10.41
N LEU A 158 12.49 4.71 10.44
CA LEU A 158 11.06 4.45 10.55
C LEU A 158 10.48 5.05 11.85
N TRP A 159 11.17 4.87 12.98
CA TRP A 159 10.75 5.48 14.24
C TRP A 159 10.77 7.00 14.17
N ARG A 160 11.80 7.60 13.58
CA ARG A 160 11.86 9.06 13.37
C ARG A 160 10.73 9.57 12.47
N MET A 161 10.38 8.84 11.42
CA MET A 161 9.22 9.16 10.60
C MET A 161 7.93 9.10 11.42
N LEU A 162 7.69 8.01 12.17
CA LEU A 162 6.48 7.89 12.99
C LEU A 162 6.38 9.01 14.03
N LYS A 163 7.46 9.34 14.73
CA LYS A 163 7.50 10.46 15.67
C LYS A 163 7.20 11.79 14.99
N ARG A 164 7.83 12.09 13.86
CA ARG A 164 7.58 13.33 13.12
C ARG A 164 6.16 13.44 12.56
N GLU A 165 5.63 12.33 12.08
CA GLU A 165 4.41 12.36 11.27
C GLU A 165 3.14 12.02 12.06
N VAL A 166 3.26 11.35 13.21
CA VAL A 166 2.14 11.04 14.13
C VAL A 166 2.15 11.90 15.38
N LEU A 167 3.33 12.12 15.98
CA LEU A 167 3.48 12.90 17.21
C LEU A 167 3.84 14.38 16.94
N ASP A 168 3.94 14.76 15.66
CA ASP A 168 4.37 16.09 15.21
C ASP A 168 5.73 16.54 15.81
N GLU A 169 6.61 15.58 16.12
CA GLU A 169 7.94 15.88 16.65
C GLU A 169 8.87 16.48 15.59
N ALA A 170 9.71 17.44 15.99
CA ALA A 170 10.69 18.08 15.11
C ALA A 170 11.93 17.19 14.88
N VAL A 171 11.75 16.05 14.23
CA VAL A 171 12.80 15.05 13.98
C VAL A 171 13.02 14.86 12.48
N ASP A 172 14.24 15.10 12.02
CA ASP A 172 14.60 14.89 10.62
C ASP A 172 14.79 13.40 10.28
N PHE A 173 14.35 13.01 9.09
CA PHE A 173 14.56 11.69 8.53
C PHE A 173 14.69 11.75 7.00
N ASP A 174 15.29 10.72 6.42
CA ASP A 174 15.39 10.58 4.97
C ASP A 174 14.29 9.62 4.44
N PRO A 175 13.27 10.10 3.71
CA PRO A 175 12.23 9.25 3.13
C PRO A 175 12.79 8.21 2.15
N GLN A 176 13.91 8.46 1.47
CA GLN A 176 14.47 7.45 0.56
C GLN A 176 14.91 6.18 1.31
N ILE A 177 15.42 6.32 2.54
CA ILE A 177 15.81 5.16 3.35
C ILE A 177 14.59 4.33 3.74
N ILE A 178 13.41 4.94 3.87
CA ILE A 178 12.15 4.22 4.16
C ILE A 178 11.69 3.47 2.92
N GLU A 179 11.70 4.12 1.75
CA GLU A 179 11.36 3.47 0.48
C GLU A 179 12.31 2.30 0.16
N GLU A 180 13.61 2.48 0.35
CA GLU A 180 14.61 1.43 0.14
C GLU A 180 14.42 0.21 1.05
N ALA A 181 13.77 0.41 2.19
CA ALA A 181 13.78 -0.56 3.26
C ALA A 181 12.43 -1.15 3.66
N LEU A 182 11.33 -0.47 3.36
CA LEU A 182 9.99 -1.02 3.43
C LEU A 182 9.40 -1.24 2.02
N GLY A 183 10.08 -0.77 0.98
CA GLY A 183 9.48 -0.64 -0.34
C GLY A 183 8.40 0.45 -0.36
N PRO A 184 7.69 0.61 -1.48
CA PRO A 184 6.43 1.33 -1.49
C PRO A 184 5.47 0.62 -0.53
N THR A 185 5.25 1.22 0.64
CA THR A 185 4.28 0.69 1.62
C THR A 185 2.86 1.00 1.17
N PRO A 186 2.11 0.01 0.69
CA PRO A 186 0.85 0.26 0.02
C PRO A 186 -0.19 0.88 0.94
N SER A 187 -1.12 1.60 0.34
CA SER A 187 -2.17 2.27 1.10
C SER A 187 -3.14 1.30 1.76
N VAL A 188 -3.54 1.63 2.99
CA VAL A 188 -4.73 1.05 3.61
C VAL A 188 -5.68 2.17 3.99
N GLY A 189 -6.93 2.07 3.55
CA GLY A 189 -7.97 3.03 3.88
C GLY A 189 -8.21 3.15 5.41
N GLY A 190 -8.77 4.27 5.83
CA GLY A 190 -9.16 4.53 7.22
C GLY A 190 -8.59 5.83 7.78
N MET A 191 -9.18 6.30 8.88
CA MET A 191 -8.81 7.59 9.51
C MET A 191 -7.57 7.50 10.40
N ILE A 192 -7.34 6.35 11.03
CA ILE A 192 -6.22 6.13 11.95
C ILE A 192 -4.94 5.87 11.16
N PRO A 193 -3.81 6.52 11.52
CA PRO A 193 -2.51 6.25 10.91
C PRO A 193 -2.18 4.76 10.93
N LYS A 194 -1.71 4.24 9.79
CA LYS A 194 -1.38 2.82 9.64
C LYS A 194 -0.34 2.58 8.57
N LEU A 195 0.37 1.47 8.69
CA LEU A 195 1.35 0.98 7.73
C LEU A 195 1.13 -0.51 7.47
N LEU A 196 1.42 -0.94 6.25
CA LEU A 196 1.58 -2.36 5.93
C LEU A 196 3.06 -2.70 6.06
N VAL A 197 3.36 -3.69 6.89
CA VAL A 197 4.73 -4.18 7.13
C VAL A 197 4.69 -5.68 7.39
N SER A 198 5.82 -6.35 7.25
CA SER A 198 5.98 -7.67 7.87
C SER A 198 6.60 -7.55 9.26
N LEU A 199 6.16 -8.38 10.19
CA LEU A 199 6.58 -8.41 11.58
C LEU A 199 7.20 -9.76 11.94
N ASP A 200 8.42 -9.70 12.47
CA ASP A 200 9.04 -10.80 13.20
C ASP A 200 8.61 -10.73 14.67
N THR A 201 7.78 -11.68 15.10
CA THR A 201 7.21 -11.76 16.44
C THR A 201 8.08 -12.52 17.44
N ASP A 202 9.19 -13.12 17.01
CA ASP A 202 10.00 -14.00 17.86
C ASP A 202 11.04 -13.21 18.71
N GLY A 203 11.21 -11.91 18.43
CA GLY A 203 12.11 -11.02 19.14
C GLY A 203 11.46 -10.25 20.30
N ARG A 204 12.26 -9.90 21.32
CA ARG A 204 11.84 -8.99 22.42
C ARG A 204 11.48 -7.58 21.97
N THR A 205 11.93 -7.18 20.78
CA THR A 205 11.62 -5.88 20.16
C THR A 205 11.07 -6.17 18.76
N PRO A 206 9.88 -5.66 18.41
CA PRO A 206 9.28 -5.92 17.12
C PRO A 206 10.18 -5.36 16.02
N ARG A 207 10.50 -6.23 15.05
CA ARG A 207 11.28 -5.85 13.87
C ARG A 207 10.35 -5.78 12.68
N PHE A 208 10.07 -4.56 12.23
CA PHE A 208 9.36 -4.32 10.98
C PHE A 208 10.27 -4.56 9.77
N LEU A 209 9.69 -5.17 8.77
CA LEU A 209 10.33 -5.57 7.53
C LEU A 209 9.43 -5.14 6.37
N PRO A 210 9.96 -5.04 5.14
CA PRO A 210 9.12 -4.83 3.97
C PRO A 210 7.94 -5.80 3.94
N PRO A 211 6.75 -5.39 3.46
CA PRO A 211 5.65 -6.31 3.20
C PRO A 211 6.10 -7.53 2.38
N ASP A 212 5.44 -8.66 2.61
CA ASP A 212 5.72 -9.95 1.97
C ASP A 212 7.13 -10.49 2.21
N THR A 213 7.83 -10.06 3.27
CA THR A 213 9.12 -10.67 3.62
C THR A 213 8.92 -12.15 3.97
N ALA A 214 9.68 -13.03 3.33
CA ALA A 214 9.56 -14.48 3.52
C ALA A 214 9.83 -14.89 4.98
N GLY A 215 8.99 -15.79 5.50
CA GLY A 215 9.15 -16.38 6.84
C GLY A 215 8.68 -15.51 8.01
N VAL A 216 8.11 -14.33 7.75
CA VAL A 216 7.52 -13.44 8.76
C VAL A 216 6.07 -13.09 8.40
N ARG A 217 5.32 -12.50 9.34
CA ARG A 217 3.87 -12.25 9.17
C ARG A 217 3.61 -10.86 8.62
N ASN A 218 2.78 -10.73 7.59
CA ASN A 218 2.25 -9.43 7.19
C ASN A 218 1.24 -8.94 8.22
N VAL A 219 1.33 -7.66 8.58
CA VAL A 219 0.44 -7.02 9.54
C VAL A 219 0.02 -5.64 9.05
N VAL A 220 -1.19 -5.24 9.43
CA VAL A 220 -1.61 -3.85 9.44
C VAL A 220 -1.17 -3.26 10.78
N LEU A 221 -0.09 -2.48 10.75
CA LEU A 221 0.41 -1.76 11.92
C LEU A 221 -0.37 -0.48 12.09
N LYS A 222 -1.30 -0.44 13.04
CA LYS A 222 -2.04 0.76 13.43
C LYS A 222 -1.24 1.56 14.45
N ILE A 223 -1.13 2.87 14.24
CA ILE A 223 -0.44 3.79 15.14
C ILE A 223 -1.49 4.69 15.77
N GLU A 224 -1.54 4.67 17.10
CA GLU A 224 -2.42 5.50 17.90
C GLU A 224 -1.94 6.96 17.82
N PRO A 225 -2.79 7.89 17.36
CA PRO A 225 -2.44 9.30 17.36
C PRO A 225 -2.73 9.93 18.74
N PRO A 226 -2.03 11.00 19.13
CA PRO A 226 -2.18 11.63 20.45
C PRO A 226 -3.60 12.11 20.77
N GLU A 227 -4.39 12.45 19.75
CA GLU A 227 -5.75 12.93 19.95
C GLU A 227 -6.75 11.82 20.36
N TYR A 228 -6.36 10.56 20.24
CA TYR A 228 -7.19 9.40 20.58
C TYR A 228 -6.47 8.46 21.54
N ASP A 229 -6.10 8.98 22.70
CA ASP A 229 -5.46 8.20 23.78
C ASP A 229 -6.28 6.97 24.20
N GLY A 230 -5.60 5.83 24.31
CA GLY A 230 -6.17 4.52 24.63
C GLY A 230 -6.88 3.83 23.46
N LEU A 231 -6.85 4.39 22.24
CA LEU A 231 -7.58 3.83 21.10
C LEU A 231 -7.09 2.42 20.72
N ALA A 232 -5.78 2.18 20.73
CA ALA A 232 -5.30 0.85 20.37
C ALA A 232 -5.56 -0.19 21.47
N ASP A 233 -5.65 0.23 22.74
CA ASP A 233 -6.09 -0.65 23.83
C ASP A 233 -7.59 -0.95 23.75
N LEU A 234 -8.41 0.04 23.38
CA LEU A 234 -9.83 -0.16 23.11
C LEU A 234 -10.03 -1.15 21.97
N GLU A 235 -9.29 -1.01 20.86
CA GLU A 235 -9.39 -1.95 19.74
C GLU A 235 -8.94 -3.36 20.13
N ALA A 236 -7.84 -3.50 20.88
CA ALA A 236 -7.36 -4.79 21.39
C ALA A 236 -8.41 -5.46 22.31
N LEU A 237 -9.03 -4.69 23.21
CA LEU A 237 -10.12 -5.17 24.06
C LEU A 237 -11.31 -5.63 23.22
N CYS A 238 -11.72 -4.86 22.21
CA CYS A 238 -12.80 -5.27 21.30
C CYS A 238 -12.46 -6.58 20.60
N LEU A 239 -11.26 -6.74 20.04
CA LEU A 239 -10.82 -7.98 19.40
C LEU A 239 -10.83 -9.16 20.38
N GLN A 240 -10.42 -8.94 21.63
CA GLN A 240 -10.44 -9.96 22.67
C GLN A 240 -11.87 -10.37 23.05
N VAL A 241 -12.76 -9.41 23.31
CA VAL A 241 -14.17 -9.70 23.65
C VAL A 241 -14.87 -10.48 22.52
N HIS A 242 -14.63 -10.14 21.26
CA HIS A 242 -15.18 -10.89 20.13
C HIS A 242 -14.61 -12.30 20.05
N ARG A 243 -13.30 -12.48 20.29
CA ARG A 243 -12.67 -13.79 20.35
C ARG A 243 -13.26 -14.66 21.47
N ASP A 244 -13.45 -14.10 22.66
CA ASP A 244 -14.02 -14.79 23.82
C ASP A 244 -15.48 -15.16 23.60
N ALA A 245 -16.21 -14.36 22.80
CA ALA A 245 -17.56 -14.67 22.35
C ALA A 245 -17.64 -15.66 21.17
N GLY A 246 -16.51 -16.18 20.69
CA GLY A 246 -16.44 -17.19 19.62
C GLY A 246 -16.51 -16.65 18.19
N PHE A 247 -16.40 -15.33 18.00
CA PHE A 247 -16.32 -14.75 16.66
C PHE A 247 -14.91 -14.95 16.05
N PRO A 248 -14.81 -15.15 14.72
CA PRO A 248 -13.52 -15.16 14.04
C PRO A 248 -12.91 -13.76 14.12
N THR A 249 -11.74 -13.65 14.75
CA THR A 249 -10.97 -12.40 14.85
C THR A 249 -9.55 -12.60 14.33
N PRO A 250 -8.93 -11.56 13.75
CA PRO A 250 -7.52 -11.62 13.40
C PRO A 250 -6.66 -11.81 14.67
N ALA A 251 -5.47 -12.37 14.47
CA ALA A 251 -4.43 -12.32 15.49
C ALA A 251 -3.98 -10.86 15.68
N TRP A 252 -3.52 -10.50 16.88
CA TRP A 252 -3.09 -9.13 17.14
C TRP A 252 -2.01 -9.08 18.21
N TRP A 253 -1.20 -8.03 18.18
CA TRP A 253 -0.13 -7.77 19.16
C TRP A 253 -0.09 -6.28 19.51
N ARG A 254 -0.10 -5.99 20.81
CA ARG A 254 0.19 -4.65 21.32
C ARG A 254 1.68 -4.42 21.33
N ILE A 255 2.11 -3.26 20.85
CA ILE A 255 3.51 -2.85 20.85
C ILE A 255 3.58 -1.43 21.41
N ASP A 256 4.42 -1.26 22.43
CA ASP A 256 4.79 0.05 22.98
C ASP A 256 6.24 0.33 22.65
N HIS A 257 6.53 1.53 22.11
CA HIS A 257 7.89 1.97 21.81
C HIS A 257 8.04 3.46 22.10
N ASP A 258 8.74 3.81 23.18
CA ASP A 258 8.77 5.17 23.73
C ASP A 258 7.32 5.71 23.90
N ASP A 259 7.00 6.85 23.30
CA ASP A 259 5.68 7.49 23.30
C ASP A 259 4.75 6.97 22.19
N LEU A 260 5.21 6.02 21.35
CA LEU A 260 4.39 5.41 20.31
C LEU A 260 3.65 4.18 20.84
N ARG A 261 2.33 4.23 20.71
CA ARG A 261 1.40 3.14 20.99
C ARG A 261 0.93 2.52 19.67
N LEU A 262 1.20 1.23 19.47
CA LEU A 262 0.93 0.53 18.22
C LEU A 262 0.08 -0.73 18.44
N LEU A 263 -0.70 -1.10 17.42
CA LEU A 263 -1.42 -2.38 17.35
C LEU A 263 -1.14 -3.03 16.00
N ALA A 264 -0.49 -4.18 16.00
CA ALA A 264 -0.31 -5.01 14.82
C ALA A 264 -1.48 -5.98 14.71
N VAL A 265 -2.19 -5.98 13.58
CA VAL A 265 -3.33 -6.86 13.26
C VAL A 265 -3.04 -7.66 12.00
#